data_AF-A0A938QME2-F1
#
_entry.id   AF-A0A938QME2-F1
#
_cell.length_a   1.000
_cell.length_b   1.000
_cell.length_c   1.000
_cell.angle_alpha   90.00
_cell.angle_beta   90.00
_cell.angle_gamma   90.00
#
_symmetry.space_group_name_H-M   'P 1'
#
loop_
_entity.id
_entity.type
_entity.pdbx_description
1 polymer ?
#
loop_
_entity_poly.entity_id
_entity_poly.type
_entity_poly.pdbx_seq_one_letter_code
_entity_poly.pdbx_strand_id
1 'polypeptide(L)' 'MKRSATDYTGKDLVRVARKLGHITVEGKKHIRVYDVEGGYIITIPRSKIKTGLLSAILKQLGITEAELKRLR' A
#
# COMPACT_ATOMS: atom_id res chain seq x y z
N MET A 1 0.83 -15.20 -18.95
CA MET A 1 1.47 -15.25 -17.61
C MET A 1 0.43 -14.94 -16.53
N LYS A 2 -0.04 -15.92 -15.76
CA LYS A 2 -0.99 -15.68 -14.65
C LYS A 2 -0.26 -14.93 -13.54
N ARG A 3 -0.60 -13.65 -13.31
CA ARG A 3 -0.06 -12.87 -12.17
C ARG A 3 -0.55 -13.53 -10.88
N SER A 4 0.35 -14.07 -10.06
CA SER A 4 0.00 -14.60 -8.74
C SER A 4 -0.58 -13.47 -7.87
N ALA A 5 -1.56 -13.79 -7.04
CA ALA A 5 -2.07 -12.88 -6.02
C ALA A 5 -1.23 -13.06 -4.76
N THR A 6 -0.83 -11.96 -4.11
CA THR A 6 -0.08 -12.01 -2.85
C THR A 6 -1.03 -12.04 -1.68
N ASP A 7 -0.61 -12.54 -0.51
CA ASP A 7 -1.47 -12.59 0.68
C ASP A 7 -1.67 -11.23 1.37
N TYR A 8 -1.19 -10.14 0.77
CA TYR A 8 -1.38 -8.80 1.29
C TYR A 8 -2.70 -8.19 0.83
N THR A 9 -3.30 -7.40 1.72
CA THR A 9 -4.51 -6.63 1.46
C THR A 9 -4.21 -5.13 1.50
N GLY A 10 -5.13 -4.32 0.99
CA GLY A 10 -5.01 -2.87 1.13
C GLY A 10 -4.96 -2.39 2.59
N LYS A 11 -5.54 -3.14 3.54
CA LYS A 11 -5.46 -2.82 4.98
C LYS A 11 -4.04 -2.94 5.52
N ASP A 12 -3.30 -3.97 5.12
CA ASP A 12 -1.90 -4.16 5.56
C ASP A 12 -1.02 -3.00 5.10
N LEU A 13 -1.17 -2.63 3.83
CA LEU A 13 -0.43 -1.53 3.23
C LEU A 13 -0.74 -0.19 3.88
N VAL A 14 -2.00 0.05 4.24
CA VAL A 14 -2.44 1.28 4.91
C VAL A 14 -1.93 1.37 6.34
N ARG A 15 -1.90 0.24 7.06
CA ARG A 15 -1.28 0.19 8.39
C ARG A 15 0.19 0.57 8.31
N VAL A 16 0.93 0.02 7.34
CA VAL A 16 2.34 0.37 7.13
C VAL A 16 2.49 1.82 6.70
N ALA A 17 1.69 2.31 5.75
CA ALA A 17 1.73 3.70 5.31
C ALA A 17 1.54 4.68 6.49
N ARG A 18 0.60 4.39 7.41
CA ARG A 18 0.42 5.18 8.64
C ARG A 18 1.65 5.13 9.56
N LYS A 19 2.28 3.96 9.72
CA LYS A 19 3.52 3.82 10.50
C LYS A 19 4.69 4.59 9.90
N LEU A 20 4.71 4.79 8.59
CA LEU A 20 5.69 5.61 7.88
C LEU A 20 5.39 7.11 7.95
N GLY A 21 4.30 7.52 8.60
CA GLY A 21 3.91 8.93 8.72
C GLY A 21 3.07 9.45 7.56
N HIS A 22 2.67 8.61 6.61
CA HIS A 22 1.81 9.02 5.51
C HIS A 22 0.36 9.23 5.98
N ILE A 23 -0.33 10.16 5.30
CA ILE A 23 -1.74 10.44 5.51
C ILE A 23 -2.57 9.51 4.64
N THR A 24 -3.56 8.83 5.21
CA THR A 24 -4.42 7.90 4.48
C THR A 24 -5.88 8.33 4.55
N VAL A 25 -6.53 8.44 3.39
CA VAL A 25 -7.97 8.76 3.29
C VAL A 25 -8.71 7.50 2.83
N GLU A 26 -9.54 6.96 3.72
CA GLU A 26 -10.30 5.74 3.46
C GLU A 26 -11.54 6.02 2.60
N GLY A 27 -11.65 5.33 1.46
CA GLY A 27 -12.89 5.21 0.70
C GLY A 27 -13.52 3.82 0.84
N LYS A 28 -14.68 3.64 0.18
CA LYS A 28 -15.42 2.37 0.21
C LYS A 28 -14.66 1.21 -0.43
N LYS A 29 -14.05 1.44 -1.60
CA LYS A 29 -13.32 0.39 -2.38
C LYS A 29 -11.81 0.62 -2.44
N HIS A 30 -11.37 1.86 -2.26
CA HIS A 30 -9.98 2.27 -2.41
C HIS A 30 -9.58 3.15 -1.24
N ILE A 31 -8.28 3.22 -0.97
CA ILE A 31 -7.68 4.06 0.06
C ILE A 31 -6.61 4.91 -0.64
N ARG A 32 -6.68 6.22 -0.45
CA ARG A 32 -5.72 7.17 -1.02
C ARG A 32 -4.63 7.45 0.01
N VAL A 33 -3.39 7.46 -0.43
CA VAL A 33 -2.20 7.73 0.40
C VAL A 33 -1.57 9.03 -0.07
N TYR A 34 -1.23 9.88 0.88
CA TYR A 34 -0.63 11.18 0.70
C TYR A 34 0.61 11.30 1.58
N ASP A 35 1.57 12.13 1.19
CA ASP A 35 2.67 12.53 2.06
C ASP A 35 2.19 13.47 3.17
N VAL A 36 3.12 13.89 4.03
CA VAL A 36 2.84 14.80 5.15
C VAL A 36 2.50 16.23 4.71
N GLU A 37 2.87 16.61 3.48
CA GLU A 37 2.60 17.91 2.86
C GLU A 37 1.25 17.91 2.10
N GLY A 38 0.58 16.76 2.01
CA GLY A 38 -0.67 16.58 1.28
C GLY A 38 -0.50 16.22 -0.19
N GLY A 39 0.73 15.98 -0.65
CA GLY A 39 1.04 15.47 -1.98
C GLY A 39 0.53 14.04 -2.17
N TYR A 40 -0.09 13.77 -3.32
CA TYR A 40 -0.64 12.46 -3.62
C TYR A 40 0.46 11.46 -3.97
N ILE A 41 0.46 10.30 -3.31
CA ILE A 41 1.41 9.21 -3.56
C ILE A 41 0.75 8.12 -4.42
N ILE A 42 -0.29 7.46 -3.89
CA ILE A 42 -0.90 6.30 -4.55
C ILE A 42 -2.31 6.00 -4.04
N THR A 43 -3.09 5.32 -4.87
CA THR A 43 -4.39 4.74 -4.51
C THR A 43 -4.30 3.22 -4.42
N ILE A 44 -4.72 2.66 -3.30
CA ILE A 44 -4.63 1.24 -2.97
C ILE A 44 -6.03 0.63 -2.92
N PRO A 45 -6.34 -0.45 -3.66
CA PRO A 45 -7.62 -1.14 -3.52
C PRO A 45 -7.68 -1.90 -2.18
N ARG A 46 -8.88 -1.99 -1.57
CA ARG A 46 -9.05 -2.73 -0.30
C ARG A 46 -8.98 -4.25 -0.45
N SER A 47 -9.08 -4.76 -1.66
CA SER A 47 -9.04 -6.20 -1.98
C SER A 47 -7.62 -6.78 -1.89
N LYS A 48 -7.50 -8.09 -2.17
CA LYS A 48 -6.21 -8.79 -2.27
C LYS A 48 -5.35 -8.15 -3.37
N ILE A 49 -4.10 -7.89 -3.05
CA ILE A 49 -3.17 -7.21 -3.95
C ILE A 49 -2.51 -8.24 -4.87
N LYS A 50 -2.36 -7.90 -6.15
CA LYS A 50 -1.60 -8.73 -7.11
C LYS A 50 -0.12 -8.40 -7.01
N THR A 51 0.76 -9.37 -7.26
CA THR A 51 2.22 -9.20 -7.11
C THR A 51 2.78 -7.98 -7.83
N GLY A 52 2.36 -7.73 -9.08
CA GLY A 52 2.81 -6.56 -9.83
C GLY A 52 2.33 -5.23 -9.24
N LEU A 53 1.11 -5.18 -8.70
CA LEU A 53 0.58 -3.99 -8.03
C LEU A 53 1.28 -3.77 -6.69
N LEU A 54 1.56 -4.84 -5.94
CA LEU A 54 2.33 -4.76 -4.70
C LEU A 54 3.69 -4.12 -4.94
N SER A 55 4.44 -4.61 -5.93
CA SER A 55 5.75 -4.07 -6.27
C SER A 55 5.70 -2.57 -6.61
N ALA A 56 4.68 -2.14 -7.36
CA ALA A 56 4.48 -0.72 -7.66
C ALA A 56 4.17 0.11 -6.39
N ILE A 57 3.32 -0.41 -5.49
CA ILE A 57 2.99 0.27 -4.23
C ILE A 57 4.21 0.39 -3.34
N LEU A 58 4.96 -0.69 -3.16
CA LEU A 58 6.19 -0.70 -2.33
C LEU A 58 7.21 0.31 -2.85
N LYS A 59 7.39 0.38 -4.18
CA LYS A 59 8.26 1.37 -4.81
C LYS A 59 7.81 2.81 -4.52
N GLN A 60 6.51 3.11 -4.60
CA GLN A 60 5.97 4.44 -4.32
C GLN A 60 6.05 4.81 -2.83
N LEU A 61 5.94 3.84 -1.94
CA LEU A 61 6.09 4.02 -0.49
C LEU A 61 7.56 3.98 -0.04
N GLY A 62 8.51 3.71 -0.94
CA GLY A 62 9.94 3.66 -0.62
C GLY A 62 10.34 2.54 0.35
N ILE A 63 9.61 1.42 0.38
CA ILE A 63 9.89 0.29 1.27
C ILE A 63 10.03 -1.03 0.52
N THR A 64 10.66 -2.00 1.17
CA THR A 64 10.81 -3.38 0.70
C THR A 64 9.68 -4.29 1.21
N GLU A 65 9.54 -5.46 0.59
CA GLU A 65 8.57 -6.47 1.07
C GLU A 65 8.96 -7.01 2.47
N ALA A 66 10.25 -7.09 2.78
CA ALA A 66 10.73 -7.48 4.12
C ALA A 66 10.29 -6.46 5.18
N GLU A 67 10.38 -5.17 4.88
CA GLU A 67 9.89 -4.10 5.76
C GLU A 67 8.37 -4.13 5.90
N LEU A 68 7.64 -4.37 4.80
CA LEU A 68 6.19 -4.58 4.85
C LEU A 68 5.85 -5.74 5.81
N LYS A 69 6.55 -6.88 5.73
CA LYS A 69 6.31 -8.03 6.60
C LYS A 69 6.61 -7.74 8.08
N ARG A 70 7.61 -6.90 8.36
CA ARG A 70 7.98 -6.48 9.72
C ARG A 70 7.00 -5.44 10.30
N LEU A 71 6.48 -4.56 9.46
CA LEU A 71 5.62 -3.44 9.86
C LEU A 71 4.12 -3.75 9.83
N ARG A 72 3.69 -4.82 9.17
CA ARG A 72 2.26 -5.21 9.13
C ARG A 72 1.73 -5.64 10.49
#